data_AF-A0AAX4KKM0-F1
#
_entry.id   AF-A0AAX4KKM0-F1
#
_cell.length_a   1.000
_cell.length_b   1.000
_cell.length_c   1.000
_cell.angle_alpha   90.00
_cell.angle_beta   90.00
_cell.angle_gamma   90.00
#
_symmetry.space_group_name_H-M   'P 1'
#
loop_
_entity.id
_entity.type
_entity.pdbx_description
1 polymer ?
#
loop_
_entity_poly.entity_id
_entity_poly.type
_entity_poly.pdbx_seq_one_letter_code
_entity_poly.pdbx_strand_id
1 'polypeptide(L)'
;MKATTAEDIRAYNDATINGGVRGLFYGIGLSLPTYYILNSRVTAYRNLPSPAKAFGFVMLIVPCISITAEKSGEAFTRSQYEGVAKRELDREAQIEHERWQSLSSVQKLADWAGRHKYGLVGASWVGSLGVAWALVNRNKHQTTSQKVVQARMWAQGLTVGLLMASALLTGFDSSKTEDPRTPHEDHTWRAILESDPHLNEEERQRLHEIKKAVVDRKEQLVKEASTSVSK
;
A
#
# COMPACT_ATOMS: atom_id res chain seq x y z
N MET A 1 -21.50 -0.89 19.12
CA MET A 1 -21.11 -0.04 17.97
C MET A 1 -21.98 1.21 17.98
N LYS A 2 -21.39 2.41 17.89
CA LYS A 2 -22.16 3.66 17.73
C LYS A 2 -22.79 3.64 16.34
N ALA A 3 -24.11 3.83 16.24
CA ALA A 3 -24.77 3.98 14.94
C ALA A 3 -24.19 5.24 14.26
N THR A 4 -23.78 5.11 13.00
CA THR A 4 -23.25 6.22 12.22
C THR A 4 -24.32 7.30 12.09
N THR A 5 -24.02 8.50 12.59
CA THR A 5 -24.94 9.63 12.45
C THR A 5 -24.80 10.26 11.07
N ALA A 6 -25.84 10.96 10.61
CA ALA A 6 -25.76 11.71 9.36
C ALA A 6 -24.67 12.80 9.39
N GLU A 7 -24.34 13.30 10.58
CA GLU A 7 -23.27 14.27 10.81
C GLU A 7 -21.88 13.64 10.62
N ASP A 8 -21.66 12.43 11.13
CA ASP A 8 -20.40 11.69 10.95
C ASP A 8 -20.12 11.41 9.47
N ILE A 9 -21.15 11.06 8.70
CA ILE A 9 -21.03 10.83 7.25
C ILE A 9 -20.66 12.13 6.52
N ARG A 10 -21.27 13.26 6.90
CA ARG A 10 -20.94 14.57 6.33
C ARG A 10 -19.51 14.99 6.65
N ALA A 11 -19.08 14.83 7.90
CA ALA A 11 -17.73 15.16 8.32
C ALA A 11 -16.67 14.29 7.62
N TYR A 12 -16.95 13.00 7.44
CA TYR A 12 -16.10 12.09 6.65
C TYR A 12 -16.02 12.52 5.18
N ASN A 13 -17.16 12.86 4.57
CA ASN A 13 -17.21 13.35 3.19
C ASN A 13 -16.43 14.66 3.04
N ASP A 14 -16.58 15.60 3.97
CA ASP A 14 -15.85 16.86 3.97
C ASP A 14 -14.33 16.63 4.10
N ALA A 15 -13.90 15.73 4.98
CA ALA A 15 -12.49 15.36 5.11
C ALA A 15 -11.94 14.73 3.82
N THR A 16 -12.72 13.87 3.17
CA THR A 16 -12.35 13.19 1.92
C THR A 16 -12.27 14.18 0.75
N ILE A 17 -13.24 15.09 0.63
CA ILE A 17 -13.26 16.16 -0.40
C ILE A 17 -12.07 17.10 -0.19
N ASN A 18 -11.82 17.54 1.04
CA ASN A 18 -10.66 18.38 1.36
C ASN A 18 -9.34 17.66 1.03
N GLY A 19 -9.26 16.36 1.27
CA GLY A 19 -8.17 15.51 0.83
C GLY A 19 -7.99 15.52 -0.68
N GLY A 20 -9.06 15.26 -1.44
CA GLY A 20 -9.06 15.27 -2.89
C GLY A 20 -8.67 16.62 -3.49
N VAL A 21 -9.11 17.74 -2.90
CA VAL A 21 -8.71 19.10 -3.32
C VAL A 21 -7.21 19.31 -3.12
N ARG A 22 -6.64 18.86 -1.99
CA ARG A 22 -5.17 18.88 -1.78
C ARG A 22 -4.46 18.00 -2.82
N GLY A 23 -5.01 16.83 -3.11
CA GLY A 23 -4.55 15.94 -4.18
C GLY A 23 -4.51 16.59 -5.56
N LEU A 24 -5.52 17.38 -5.90
CA LEU A 24 -5.56 18.15 -7.14
C LEU A 24 -4.39 19.15 -7.21
N PHE A 25 -4.14 19.89 -6.12
CA PHE A 25 -3.00 20.81 -6.07
C PHE A 25 -1.65 20.09 -6.20
N TYR A 26 -1.48 18.94 -5.56
CA TYR A 26 -0.27 18.11 -5.75
C TYR A 26 -0.15 17.60 -7.19
N GLY A 27 -1.26 17.15 -7.79
CA GLY A 27 -1.30 16.68 -9.17
C GLY A 27 -0.95 17.77 -10.18
N ILE A 28 -1.48 18.99 -10.01
CA ILE A 28 -1.13 20.15 -10.83
C ILE A 28 0.34 20.54 -10.61
N GLY A 29 0.78 20.60 -9.36
CA GLY A 29 2.15 20.91 -8.98
C GLY A 29 3.18 19.94 -9.55
N LEU A 30 2.82 18.67 -9.74
CA LEU A 30 3.66 17.66 -10.39
C LEU A 30 3.55 17.72 -11.92
N SER A 31 2.34 17.80 -12.45
CA SER A 31 2.08 17.64 -13.90
C SER A 31 2.55 18.82 -14.74
N LEU A 32 2.44 20.07 -14.26
CA LEU A 32 2.89 21.25 -15.01
C LEU A 32 4.41 21.27 -15.21
N PRO A 33 5.26 21.08 -14.18
CA PRO A 33 6.71 20.94 -14.38
C PRO A 33 7.08 19.76 -15.27
N THR A 34 6.44 18.60 -15.09
CA THR A 34 6.68 17.43 -15.96
C THR A 34 6.39 17.77 -17.41
N TYR A 35 5.24 18.39 -17.70
CA TYR A 35 4.88 18.83 -19.04
C TYR A 35 5.91 19.79 -19.63
N TYR A 36 6.32 20.81 -18.86
CA TYR A 36 7.29 21.81 -19.30
C TYR A 36 8.67 21.17 -19.64
N ILE A 37 9.16 20.28 -18.78
CA ILE A 37 10.44 19.59 -19.00
C ILE A 37 10.35 18.67 -20.24
N LEU A 38 9.27 17.90 -20.38
CA LEU A 38 9.10 17.01 -21.53
C LEU A 38 8.94 17.79 -22.84
N ASN A 39 8.19 18.89 -22.84
CA ASN A 39 7.98 19.71 -24.04
C ASN A 39 9.25 20.45 -24.48
N SER A 40 10.13 20.83 -23.54
CA SER A 40 11.39 21.53 -23.84
C SER A 40 12.52 20.58 -24.26
N ARG A 41 12.64 19.39 -23.64
CA ARG A 41 13.77 18.48 -23.88
C ARG A 41 13.50 17.33 -24.84
N VAL A 42 12.24 16.93 -25.04
CA VAL A 42 11.90 15.71 -25.78
C VAL A 42 11.13 16.05 -27.05
N THR A 43 11.82 16.02 -28.19
CA THR A 43 11.22 16.28 -29.52
C THR A 43 10.03 15.35 -29.82
N ALA A 44 10.10 14.08 -29.39
CA ALA A 44 9.01 13.13 -29.55
C ALA A 44 7.74 13.56 -28.80
N TYR A 45 7.88 14.16 -27.61
CA TYR A 45 6.75 14.64 -26.82
C TYR A 45 6.13 15.91 -27.42
N ARG A 46 6.95 16.79 -28.00
CA ARG A 46 6.46 17.99 -28.69
C ARG A 46 5.54 17.64 -29.86
N ASN A 47 5.87 16.59 -30.61
CA ASN A 47 5.12 16.11 -31.77
C ASN A 47 3.90 15.24 -31.42
N LEU A 48 3.64 14.99 -30.13
CA LEU A 48 2.51 14.16 -29.69
C LEU A 48 1.17 14.89 -29.94
N PRO A 49 0.11 14.17 -30.39
CA PRO A 49 -1.23 14.74 -30.53
C PRO A 49 -1.75 15.33 -29.21
N SER A 50 -2.57 16.38 -29.29
CA SER A 50 -3.16 17.05 -28.11
C SER A 50 -3.91 16.08 -27.17
N PRO A 51 -4.69 15.09 -27.66
CA PRO A 51 -5.35 14.12 -26.77
C PRO A 51 -4.37 13.27 -25.95
N ALA A 52 -3.23 12.88 -26.54
CA ALA A 52 -2.22 12.09 -25.84
C ALA A 52 -1.53 12.90 -24.72
N LYS A 53 -1.35 14.21 -24.93
CA LYS A 53 -0.84 15.13 -23.90
C LYS A 53 -1.85 15.27 -22.75
N ALA A 54 -3.13 15.48 -23.06
CA ALA A 54 -4.19 15.57 -22.06
C ALA A 54 -4.32 14.28 -21.22
N PHE A 55 -4.22 13.12 -21.88
CA PHE A 55 -4.20 11.83 -21.17
C PHE A 55 -3.06 11.72 -20.15
N GLY A 56 -1.86 12.21 -20.49
CA GLY A 56 -0.74 12.27 -19.56
C GLY A 56 -1.02 13.12 -18.31
N PHE A 57 -1.72 14.24 -18.46
CA PHE A 57 -2.17 15.05 -17.32
C PHE A 57 -3.17 14.29 -16.43
N VAL A 58 -4.17 13.66 -17.02
CA VAL A 58 -5.18 12.87 -16.29
C VAL A 58 -4.52 11.74 -15.50
N MET A 59 -3.56 11.03 -16.13
CA MET A 59 -2.82 9.94 -15.50
C MET A 59 -1.97 10.37 -14.29
N LEU A 60 -1.57 11.63 -14.20
CA LEU A 60 -0.85 12.15 -13.03
C LEU A 60 -1.82 12.72 -11.99
N ILE A 61 -2.84 13.46 -12.41
CA ILE A 61 -3.72 14.19 -11.50
C ILE A 61 -4.70 13.25 -10.78
N VAL A 62 -5.36 12.34 -11.50
CA VAL A 62 -6.41 11.49 -10.93
C VAL A 62 -5.89 10.61 -9.80
N PRO A 63 -4.77 9.88 -9.95
CA PRO A 63 -4.23 9.08 -8.84
C PRO A 63 -3.85 9.93 -7.62
N CYS A 64 -3.31 11.14 -7.82
CA CYS A 64 -3.01 12.05 -6.71
C CYS A 64 -4.26 12.45 -5.93
N ILE A 65 -5.36 12.75 -6.63
CA ILE A 65 -6.67 13.02 -6.00
C ILE A 65 -7.15 11.80 -5.22
N SER A 66 -7.18 10.62 -5.85
CA SER A 66 -7.70 9.40 -5.21
C SER A 66 -6.90 9.00 -3.97
N ILE A 67 -5.57 9.00 -4.04
CA ILE A 67 -4.71 8.58 -2.92
C ILE A 67 -4.84 9.53 -1.73
N THR A 68 -4.94 10.84 -1.98
CA THR A 68 -5.02 11.84 -0.89
C THR A 68 -6.40 11.96 -0.30
N ALA A 69 -7.46 11.76 -1.10
CA ALA A 69 -8.83 11.62 -0.63
C ALA A 69 -8.94 10.42 0.33
N GLU A 70 -8.46 9.25 -0.09
CA GLU A 70 -8.47 8.02 0.71
C GLU A 70 -7.71 8.21 2.03
N LYS A 71 -6.47 8.72 1.96
CA LYS A 71 -5.65 8.97 3.16
C LYS A 71 -6.29 9.99 4.11
N SER A 72 -7.03 10.97 3.60
CA SER A 72 -7.69 11.96 4.45
C SER A 72 -8.93 11.37 5.12
N GLY A 73 -9.67 10.50 4.42
CA GLY A 73 -10.77 9.72 5.01
C GLY A 73 -10.27 8.77 6.09
N GLU A 74 -9.20 8.02 5.83
CA GLU A 74 -8.57 7.13 6.81
C GLU A 74 -8.08 7.91 8.05
N ALA A 75 -7.43 9.05 7.84
CA ALA A 75 -6.98 9.91 8.93
C ALA A 75 -8.15 10.45 9.77
N PHE A 76 -9.28 10.80 9.14
CA PHE A 76 -10.48 11.21 9.86
C PHE A 76 -11.04 10.06 10.70
N THR A 77 -11.20 8.86 10.14
CA THR A 77 -11.67 7.68 10.87
C THR A 77 -10.78 7.39 12.07
N ARG A 78 -9.46 7.44 11.88
CA ARG A 78 -8.49 7.23 12.97
C ARG A 78 -8.58 8.30 14.05
N SER A 79 -8.91 9.54 13.69
CA SER A 79 -9.07 10.64 14.66
C SER A 79 -10.33 10.51 15.53
N GLN A 80 -11.34 9.78 15.06
CA GLN A 80 -12.59 9.52 15.79
C GLN A 80 -12.50 8.33 16.75
N TYR A 81 -11.37 7.63 16.79
CA TYR A 81 -11.18 6.57 17.78
C TYR A 81 -11.04 7.19 19.18
N GLU A 82 -11.88 6.73 20.10
CA GLU A 82 -11.93 7.19 21.50
C GLU A 82 -11.73 6.02 22.48
N GLY A 83 -11.39 6.36 23.72
CA GLY A 83 -11.33 5.41 24.83
C GLY A 83 -10.26 4.33 24.66
N VAL A 84 -10.66 3.08 24.86
CA VAL A 84 -9.78 1.90 24.91
C VAL A 84 -9.10 1.65 23.55
N ALA A 85 -9.81 1.87 22.44
CA ALA A 85 -9.28 1.70 21.09
C ALA A 85 -8.10 2.62 20.79
N LYS A 86 -8.24 3.90 21.16
CA LYS A 86 -7.17 4.88 20.97
C LYS A 86 -5.95 4.56 21.84
N ARG A 87 -6.17 4.16 23.09
CA ARG A 87 -5.07 3.83 24.02
C ARG A 87 -4.26 2.62 23.56
N GLU A 88 -4.92 1.60 22.99
CA GLU A 88 -4.21 0.44 22.46
C GLU A 88 -3.44 0.79 21.20
N LEU A 89 -4.04 1.53 20.26
CA LEU A 89 -3.34 2.03 19.06
C LEU A 89 -2.13 2.91 19.39
N ASP A 90 -2.25 3.78 20.39
CA ASP A 90 -1.16 4.64 20.84
C ASP A 90 -0.06 3.82 21.54
N ARG A 91 -0.44 2.80 22.32
CA ARG A 91 0.50 1.86 22.97
C ARG A 91 1.28 1.04 21.93
N GLU A 92 0.59 0.47 20.95
CA GLU A 92 1.23 -0.25 19.83
C GLU A 92 2.18 0.66 19.05
N ALA A 93 1.75 1.89 18.75
CA ALA A 93 2.60 2.88 18.07
C ALA A 93 3.84 3.26 18.89
N GLN A 94 3.73 3.36 20.21
CA GLN A 94 4.88 3.60 21.10
C GLN A 94 5.85 2.43 21.10
N ILE A 95 5.36 1.20 21.23
CA ILE A 95 6.20 -0.01 21.18
C ILE A 95 6.92 -0.12 19.83
N GLU A 96 6.23 0.14 18.72
CA GLU A 96 6.85 0.15 17.40
C GLU A 96 7.90 1.26 17.29
N HIS A 97 7.64 2.43 17.87
CA HIS A 97 8.60 3.54 17.88
C HIS A 97 9.86 3.21 18.68
N GLU A 98 9.72 2.66 19.88
CA GLU A 98 10.83 2.23 20.73
C GLU A 98 11.68 1.15 20.06
N ARG A 99 11.01 0.13 19.50
CA ARG A 99 11.67 -0.91 18.70
C ARG A 99 12.42 -0.29 17.54
N TRP A 100 11.78 0.58 16.77
CA TRP A 100 12.41 1.25 15.63
C TRP A 100 13.63 2.06 16.07
N GLN A 101 13.56 2.77 17.20
CA GLN A 101 14.72 3.51 17.71
C GLN A 101 15.90 2.59 18.06
N SER A 102 15.64 1.40 18.62
CA SER A 102 16.67 0.41 18.94
C SER A 102 17.32 -0.26 17.72
N LEU A 103 16.74 -0.12 16.52
CA LEU A 103 17.32 -0.69 15.30
C LEU A 103 18.56 0.07 14.84
N SER A 104 19.54 -0.67 14.32
CA SER A 104 20.69 -0.11 13.61
C SER A 104 20.27 0.56 12.29
N SER A 105 21.11 1.43 11.72
CA SER A 105 20.78 2.17 10.48
C SER A 105 20.44 1.27 9.29
N VAL A 106 21.09 0.11 9.18
CA VAL A 106 20.82 -0.87 8.11
C VAL A 106 19.48 -1.57 8.34
N GLN A 107 19.18 -1.95 9.59
CA GLN A 107 17.90 -2.54 9.96
C GLN A 107 16.74 -1.55 9.80
N LYS A 108 16.97 -0.28 10.12
CA LYS A 108 16.01 0.81 9.84
C LYS A 108 15.71 0.88 8.35
N LEU A 109 16.72 0.93 7.49
CA LEU A 109 16.48 0.94 6.04
C LEU A 109 15.69 -0.28 5.57
N ALA A 110 16.02 -1.47 6.07
CA ALA A 110 15.32 -2.72 5.75
C ALA A 110 13.85 -2.68 6.22
N ASP A 111 13.56 -2.25 7.46
CA ASP A 111 12.19 -2.15 7.95
C ASP A 111 11.39 -1.05 7.23
N TRP A 112 12.00 0.09 6.90
CA TRP A 112 11.35 1.11 6.06
C TRP A 112 10.99 0.55 4.67
N ALA A 113 11.90 -0.20 4.06
CA ALA A 113 11.67 -0.83 2.77
C ALA A 113 10.55 -1.88 2.85
N GLY A 114 10.51 -2.68 3.92
CA GLY A 114 9.43 -3.64 4.19
C GLY A 114 8.06 -2.96 4.34
N ARG A 115 7.99 -1.84 5.08
CA ARG A 115 6.75 -1.05 5.26
C ARG A 115 6.23 -0.44 3.96
N HIS A 116 7.13 -0.10 3.03
CA HIS A 116 6.79 0.51 1.75
C HIS A 116 6.94 -0.46 0.56
N LYS A 117 6.86 -1.77 0.79
CA LYS A 117 7.11 -2.81 -0.23
C LYS A 117 6.38 -2.57 -1.55
N TYR A 118 5.08 -2.27 -1.50
CA TYR A 118 4.28 -2.03 -2.71
C TYR A 118 4.69 -0.74 -3.43
N GLY A 119 5.02 0.31 -2.67
CA GLY A 119 5.54 1.56 -3.22
C GLY A 119 6.90 1.37 -3.89
N LEU A 120 7.79 0.58 -3.28
CA LEU A 120 9.09 0.24 -3.85
C LEU A 120 8.99 -0.65 -5.08
N VAL A 121 8.08 -1.62 -5.11
CA VAL A 121 7.81 -2.44 -6.30
C VAL A 121 7.32 -1.53 -7.44
N GLY A 122 6.40 -0.61 -7.17
CA GLY A 122 5.94 0.37 -8.14
C GLY A 122 7.05 1.30 -8.62
N ALA A 123 7.87 1.82 -7.72
CA ALA A 123 9.01 2.68 -8.06
C ALA A 123 10.07 1.94 -8.89
N SER A 124 10.37 0.69 -8.54
CA SER A 124 11.26 -0.18 -9.29
C SER A 124 10.73 -0.45 -10.70
N TRP A 125 9.43 -0.69 -10.84
CA TRP A 125 8.77 -0.84 -12.14
C TRP A 125 8.93 0.40 -13.02
N VAL A 126 8.56 1.58 -12.51
CA VAL A 126 8.72 2.85 -13.24
C VAL A 126 10.19 3.11 -13.57
N GLY A 127 11.09 2.86 -12.61
CA GLY A 127 12.53 3.01 -12.80
C GLY A 127 13.06 2.10 -13.92
N SER A 128 12.63 0.84 -13.95
CA SER A 128 13.04 -0.11 -14.99
C SER A 128 12.58 0.31 -16.39
N LEU A 129 11.37 0.86 -16.50
CA LEU A 129 10.87 1.45 -17.75
C LEU A 129 11.70 2.67 -18.18
N GLY A 130 12.06 3.53 -17.22
CA GLY A 130 12.92 4.69 -17.46
C GLY A 130 14.32 4.29 -17.96
N VAL A 131 14.94 3.29 -17.34
CA VAL A 131 16.24 2.75 -17.75
C VAL A 131 16.14 2.10 -19.14
N ALA A 132 15.13 1.28 -19.39
CA ALA A 132 14.92 0.66 -20.70
C ALA A 132 14.70 1.72 -21.79
N TRP A 133 13.90 2.75 -21.51
CA TRP A 133 13.73 3.88 -22.43
C TRP A 133 15.05 4.60 -22.69
N ALA A 134 15.86 4.85 -21.66
CA ALA A 134 17.16 5.51 -21.82
C ALA A 134 18.11 4.69 -22.71
N LEU A 135 18.12 3.36 -22.53
CA LEU A 135 18.90 2.43 -23.35
C LEU A 135 18.44 2.43 -24.81
N VAL A 136 17.12 2.31 -25.06
CA VAL A 136 16.55 2.34 -26.42
C VAL A 136 16.80 3.69 -27.09
N ASN A 137 16.69 4.79 -26.36
CA ASN A 137 16.85 6.12 -26.93
C ASN A 137 18.32 6.51 -27.16
N ARG A 138 19.29 5.85 -26.50
CA ARG A 138 20.73 6.06 -26.70
C ARG A 138 21.18 5.71 -28.13
N ASN A 139 20.50 4.78 -28.80
CA ASN A 139 20.86 4.40 -30.17
C ASN A 139 20.26 5.39 -31.19
N LYS A 140 21.12 6.20 -31.83
CA LYS A 140 20.72 7.24 -32.79
C LYS A 140 20.46 6.70 -34.20
N HIS A 141 20.90 5.49 -34.51
CA HIS A 141 20.83 4.91 -35.87
C HIS A 141 19.52 4.15 -36.17
N GLN A 142 18.62 4.02 -35.19
CA GLN A 142 17.33 3.36 -35.37
C GLN A 142 16.22 4.33 -35.72
N THR A 143 15.31 3.91 -36.61
CA THR A 143 14.09 4.66 -36.93
C THR A 143 13.13 4.67 -35.74
N THR A 144 12.25 5.66 -35.68
CA THR A 144 11.22 5.77 -34.62
C THR A 144 10.33 4.54 -34.56
N SER A 145 9.95 3.97 -35.70
CA SER A 145 9.17 2.73 -35.78
C SER A 145 9.88 1.54 -35.12
N GLN A 146 11.19 1.39 -35.33
CA GLN A 146 11.98 0.32 -34.71
C GLN A 146 12.05 0.48 -33.19
N LYS A 147 12.25 1.70 -32.70
CA LYS A 147 12.28 1.99 -31.26
C LYS A 147 10.96 1.64 -30.58
N VAL A 148 9.83 1.87 -31.23
CA VAL A 148 8.50 1.51 -30.70
C VAL A 148 8.35 0.00 -30.57
N VAL A 149 8.79 -0.77 -31.57
CA VAL A 149 8.75 -2.25 -31.51
C VAL A 149 9.64 -2.74 -30.37
N GLN A 150 10.85 -2.20 -30.23
CA GLN A 150 11.74 -2.55 -29.13
C GLN A 150 11.16 -2.20 -27.77
N ALA A 151 10.57 -1.02 -27.63
CA ALA A 151 9.93 -0.59 -26.39
C ALA A 151 8.83 -1.56 -25.94
N ARG A 152 8.05 -2.12 -26.87
CA ARG A 152 7.03 -3.14 -26.56
C ARG A 152 7.65 -4.44 -26.05
N MET A 153 8.73 -4.90 -26.66
CA MET A 153 9.46 -6.10 -26.20
C MET A 153 10.06 -5.91 -24.80
N TRP A 154 10.69 -4.75 -24.55
CA TRP A 154 11.18 -4.40 -23.22
C TRP A 154 10.05 -4.33 -22.19
N ALA A 155 8.93 -3.67 -22.50
CA ALA A 155 7.81 -3.55 -21.58
C ALA A 155 7.24 -4.92 -21.17
N GLN A 156 7.08 -5.83 -22.14
CA GLN A 156 6.62 -7.19 -21.89
C GLN A 156 7.62 -7.97 -21.03
N GLY A 157 8.91 -7.94 -21.39
CA GLY A 157 9.96 -8.63 -20.64
C GLY A 157 10.10 -8.12 -19.20
N LEU A 158 10.06 -6.81 -19.01
CA LEU A 158 10.14 -6.18 -17.69
C LEU A 158 8.93 -6.52 -16.81
N THR A 159 7.74 -6.59 -17.39
CA THR A 159 6.53 -6.97 -16.65
C THR A 159 6.63 -8.41 -16.16
N VAL A 160 7.02 -9.35 -17.03
CA VAL A 160 7.22 -10.75 -16.64
C VAL A 160 8.35 -10.89 -15.61
N GLY A 161 9.47 -10.19 -15.82
CA GLY A 161 10.60 -10.18 -14.89
C GLY A 161 10.21 -9.64 -13.50
N LEU A 162 9.40 -8.58 -13.46
CA LEU A 162 8.90 -8.02 -12.20
C LEU A 162 7.92 -8.97 -11.50
N LEU A 163 7.02 -9.62 -12.23
CA LEU A 163 6.12 -10.62 -11.67
C LEU A 163 6.90 -11.80 -11.09
N MET A 164 7.91 -12.28 -11.83
CA MET A 164 8.80 -13.34 -11.34
C MET A 164 9.57 -12.90 -10.10
N ALA A 165 10.16 -11.70 -10.10
CA ALA A 165 10.86 -11.16 -8.94
C ALA A 165 9.94 -11.01 -7.72
N SER A 166 8.72 -10.50 -7.92
CA SER A 166 7.72 -10.35 -6.86
C SER A 166 7.26 -11.70 -6.31
N ALA A 167 7.05 -12.68 -7.19
CA ALA A 167 6.68 -14.04 -6.81
C ALA A 167 7.81 -14.73 -6.05
N LEU A 168 9.07 -14.58 -6.49
CA LEU A 168 10.24 -15.11 -5.80
C LEU A 168 10.40 -14.45 -4.43
N LEU A 169 10.32 -13.12 -4.33
CA LEU A 169 10.40 -12.42 -3.04
C LEU A 169 9.29 -12.89 -2.07
N THR A 170 8.06 -13.02 -2.56
CA THR A 170 6.93 -13.51 -1.74
C THR A 170 7.07 -14.99 -1.36
N GLY A 171 7.56 -15.83 -2.29
CA GLY A 171 7.76 -17.26 -2.07
C GLY A 171 8.96 -17.59 -1.18
N PHE A 172 10.03 -16.80 -1.24
CA PHE A 172 11.18 -16.93 -0.35
C PHE A 172 10.88 -16.41 1.06
N ASP A 173 10.09 -15.34 1.20
CA ASP A 173 9.57 -14.87 2.50
C ASP A 173 8.71 -15.91 3.21
N SER A 174 8.06 -16.82 2.46
CA SER A 174 7.20 -17.86 3.05
C SER A 174 7.98 -19.03 3.67
N SER A 175 9.28 -19.18 3.38
CA SER A 175 10.06 -20.39 3.74
C SER A 175 11.26 -20.13 4.66
N LYS A 176 11.60 -18.87 4.92
CA LYS A 176 12.68 -18.51 5.83
C LYS A 176 12.20 -17.43 6.79
N THR A 177 12.58 -17.64 8.05
CA THR A 177 12.55 -16.72 9.20
C THR A 177 11.28 -16.74 10.04
N GLU A 178 11.42 -17.33 11.23
CA GLU A 178 10.80 -16.84 12.46
C GLU A 178 10.84 -15.29 12.47
N ASP A 179 9.66 -14.67 12.49
CA ASP A 179 9.35 -13.23 12.62
C ASP A 179 10.18 -12.24 11.77
N PRO A 180 9.61 -11.83 10.62
CA PRO A 180 9.38 -10.40 10.44
C PRO A 180 7.97 -10.15 9.91
N ARG A 181 7.08 -9.83 10.85
CA ARG A 181 5.68 -9.44 10.58
C ARG A 181 4.94 -10.57 9.86
N THR A 182 4.50 -11.57 10.65
CA THR A 182 3.11 -12.00 10.48
C THR A 182 2.28 -10.73 10.23
N PRO A 183 1.38 -10.68 9.23
CA PRO A 183 0.32 -9.67 9.30
C PRO A 183 -0.14 -9.77 10.73
N HIS A 184 0.00 -8.71 11.54
CA HIS A 184 -0.62 -8.71 12.86
C HIS A 184 -2.06 -9.08 12.51
N GLU A 185 -2.47 -10.33 12.79
CA GLU A 185 -3.89 -10.67 12.77
C GLU A 185 -4.44 -9.59 13.66
N ASP A 186 -5.22 -8.68 13.06
CA ASP A 186 -5.46 -7.34 13.60
C ASP A 186 -6.24 -7.53 14.90
N HIS A 187 -5.55 -7.88 15.96
CA HIS A 187 -6.10 -8.29 17.24
C HIS A 187 -6.34 -7.05 18.06
N THR A 188 -6.19 -5.86 17.50
CA THR A 188 -6.57 -4.61 18.14
C THR A 188 -8.04 -4.68 18.53
N TRP A 189 -8.94 -5.26 17.71
CA TRP A 189 -10.33 -5.51 18.15
C TRP A 189 -10.42 -6.50 19.33
N ARG A 190 -9.54 -7.51 19.36
CA ARG A 190 -9.49 -8.51 20.43
C ARG A 190 -8.97 -7.90 21.74
N ALA A 191 -7.90 -7.12 21.66
CA ALA A 191 -7.32 -6.37 22.76
C ALA A 191 -8.31 -5.32 23.28
N ILE A 192 -9.03 -4.62 22.38
CA ILE A 192 -10.10 -3.68 22.74
C ILE A 192 -11.23 -4.39 23.49
N LEU A 193 -11.67 -5.56 23.04
CA LEU A 193 -12.71 -6.34 23.73
C LEU A 193 -12.24 -6.87 25.08
N GLU A 194 -10.99 -7.35 25.18
CA GLU A 194 -10.42 -7.85 26.44
C GLU A 194 -10.20 -6.72 27.47
N SER A 195 -9.98 -5.48 27.01
CA SER A 195 -9.74 -4.31 27.86
C SER A 195 -10.96 -3.39 28.04
N ASP A 196 -12.12 -3.75 27.48
CA ASP A 196 -13.37 -2.98 27.62
C ASP A 196 -13.88 -3.03 29.08
N PRO A 197 -14.00 -1.88 29.77
CA PRO A 197 -14.51 -1.81 31.15
C PRO A 197 -16.04 -1.99 31.25
N HIS A 198 -16.79 -1.97 30.14
CA HIS A 198 -18.24 -2.11 30.13
C HIS A 198 -18.75 -3.54 29.97
N LEU A 199 -17.86 -4.49 29.72
CA LEU A 199 -18.23 -5.90 29.66
C LEU A 199 -18.49 -6.45 31.07
N ASN A 200 -19.66 -7.06 31.26
CA ASN A 200 -19.94 -7.81 32.48
C ASN A 200 -19.03 -9.05 32.56
N GLU A 201 -18.74 -9.52 33.76
CA GLU A 201 -17.85 -10.67 33.99
C GLU A 201 -18.34 -11.95 33.25
N GLU A 202 -19.66 -12.13 33.16
CA GLU A 202 -20.28 -13.22 32.39
C GLU A 202 -20.06 -13.11 30.87
N GLU A 203 -20.05 -11.88 30.33
CA GLU A 203 -19.79 -11.64 28.90
C GLU A 203 -18.32 -11.88 28.56
N ARG A 204 -17.40 -11.54 29.48
CA ARG A 204 -15.97 -11.90 29.36
C ARG A 204 -15.76 -13.40 29.35
N GLN A 205 -16.45 -14.13 30.22
CA GLN A 205 -16.37 -15.59 30.27
C GLN A 205 -16.89 -16.23 28.97
N ARG A 206 -18.04 -15.77 28.46
CA ARG A 206 -18.57 -16.23 27.16
C ARG A 206 -17.62 -15.94 26.00
N LEU A 207 -16.98 -14.77 25.98
CA LEU A 207 -15.97 -14.45 24.96
C LEU A 207 -14.75 -15.37 25.06
N HIS A 208 -14.30 -15.69 26.27
CA HIS A 208 -13.21 -16.66 26.48
C HIS A 208 -13.59 -18.08 26.02
N GLU A 209 -14.82 -18.51 26.26
CA GLU A 209 -15.32 -19.81 25.78
C GLU A 209 -15.42 -19.85 24.25
N ILE A 210 -15.99 -18.82 23.62
CA ILE A 210 -16.05 -18.68 22.16
C ILE A 210 -14.64 -18.67 21.57
N LYS A 211 -13.71 -17.94 22.19
CA LYS A 211 -12.29 -17.88 21.81
C LYS A 211 -11.67 -19.27 21.82
N LYS A 212 -11.87 -20.03 22.89
CA LYS A 212 -11.33 -21.39 23.03
C LYS A 212 -11.92 -22.33 21.98
N ALA A 213 -13.23 -22.29 21.78
CA ALA A 213 -13.92 -23.09 20.77
C ALA A 213 -13.44 -22.81 19.33
N VAL A 214 -13.17 -21.55 18.99
CA VAL A 214 -12.65 -21.16 17.66
C VAL A 214 -11.21 -21.67 17.46
N VAL A 215 -10.36 -21.57 18.48
CA VAL A 215 -8.98 -22.08 18.42
C VAL A 215 -8.99 -23.59 18.27
N ASP A 216 -9.74 -24.30 19.11
CA ASP A 216 -9.89 -25.75 19.07
C ASP A 216 -10.41 -26.21 17.69
N ARG A 217 -11.36 -25.47 17.10
CA ARG A 217 -11.87 -25.76 15.75
C ARG A 217 -10.81 -25.51 14.66
N LYS A 218 -10.01 -24.44 14.77
CA LYS A 218 -8.91 -24.18 13.83
C LYS A 218 -7.88 -25.31 13.88
N GLU A 219 -7.51 -25.76 15.09
CA GLU A 219 -6.59 -26.89 15.29
C GLU A 219 -7.14 -28.21 14.72
N GLN A 220 -8.44 -28.48 14.90
CA GLN A 220 -9.10 -29.64 14.30
C GLN A 220 -9.04 -29.58 12.77
N LEU A 221 -9.35 -28.44 12.16
CA LEU A 221 -9.30 -28.28 10.69
C LEU A 221 -7.88 -28.44 10.13
N VAL A 222 -6.86 -27.93 10.83
CA VAL A 222 -5.46 -28.13 10.45
C VAL A 222 -5.07 -29.61 10.54
N LYS A 223 -5.53 -30.31 11.59
CA LYS A 223 -5.28 -31.74 11.78
C LYS A 223 -5.98 -32.58 10.71
N GLU A 224 -7.24 -32.29 10.40
CA GLU A 224 -8.00 -32.94 9.31
C GLU A 224 -7.33 -32.73 7.95
N ALA A 225 -6.92 -31.50 7.63
CA ALA A 225 -6.20 -31.20 6.40
C ALA A 225 -4.88 -31.97 6.31
N SER A 226 -4.08 -32.00 7.38
CA SER A 226 -2.81 -32.74 7.40
C SER A 226 -2.99 -34.26 7.24
N THR A 227 -4.11 -34.81 7.75
CA THR A 227 -4.43 -36.24 7.64
C THR A 227 -4.93 -36.61 6.24
N SER A 228 -5.60 -35.69 5.54
CA SER A 228 -6.04 -35.89 4.15
C SER A 228 -4.91 -35.82 3.12
N VAL A 229 -3.82 -35.09 3.41
CA VAL A 229 -2.66 -34.94 2.50
C VAL A 229 -1.69 -36.14 2.59
N SER A 230 -1.80 -36.97 3.63
CA SER A 230 -0.98 -38.16 3.84
C SER A 230 -1.57 -39.46 3.25
N LYS A 231 -2.75 -39.40 2.60
CA LYS A 231 -3.37 -40.52 1.87
C LYS A 231 -3.29 -40.27 0.37
#